data_AF-A0A372QLS0-F1
#
_entry.id   AF-A0A372QLS0-F1
#
_cell.length_a   1.000
_cell.length_b   1.000
_cell.length_c   1.000
_cell.angle_alpha   90.00
_cell.angle_beta   90.00
_cell.angle_gamma   90.00
#
_symmetry.space_group_name_H-M   'P 1'
#
loop_
_entity.id
_entity.type
_entity.pdbx_description
1 polymer ?
#
loop_
_entity_poly.entity_id
_entity_poly.type
_entity_poly.pdbx_seq_one_letter_code
_entity_poly.pdbx_strand_id
1 'polypeptide(L)' 'FTIVEKPDFADLICTLHPNAKLISADTVKRRIMDLYENNINKVQESFKNITGKISFTIDIWTSPS' A
#
# COMPACT_ATOMS: atom_id res chain seq x y z
N PHE A 1 1.85 -7.53 -6.76
CA PHE A 1 3.16 -6.93 -6.39
C PHE A 1 4.27 -7.19 -7.41
N THR A 2 4.13 -8.16 -8.32
CA THR A 2 5.16 -8.55 -9.31
C THR A 2 5.42 -7.51 -10.41
N ILE A 3 4.61 -6.45 -10.50
CA ILE A 3 4.76 -5.42 -11.54
C ILE A 3 6.12 -4.71 -11.47
N VAL A 4 6.70 -4.59 -10.27
CA VAL A 4 7.99 -3.92 -10.05
C VAL A 4 9.19 -4.69 -10.61
N GLU A 5 8.98 -5.95 -10.98
CA GLU A 5 9.98 -6.84 -11.56
C GLU A 5 9.82 -6.96 -13.08
N LYS A 6 8.78 -6.33 -13.66
CA LYS A 6 8.59 -6.35 -15.12
C LYS A 6 9.62 -5.45 -15.82
N PRO A 7 10.21 -5.88 -16.94
CA PRO A 7 11.15 -5.08 -17.73
C PRO A 7 10.59 -3.70 -18.11
N ASP A 8 9.37 -3.64 -18.64
CA ASP A 8 8.75 -2.37 -19.05
C ASP A 8 8.60 -1.36 -17.90
N PHE A 9 8.34 -1.86 -16.69
CA PHE A 9 8.29 -1.02 -15.50
C PHE A 9 9.68 -0.52 -15.13
N ALA A 10 10.70 -1.39 -15.22
CA ALA A 10 12.07 -1.00 -14.95
C ALA A 10 12.58 0.06 -15.94
N ASP A 11 12.30 -0.12 -17.23
CA ASP A 11 12.67 0.81 -18.29
C ASP A 11 12.03 2.19 -18.07
N LEU A 12 10.74 2.22 -17.70
CA LEU A 12 10.04 3.45 -17.35
C LEU A 12 10.73 4.18 -16.17
N ILE A 13 11.02 3.47 -15.09
CA ILE A 13 11.62 4.07 -13.90
C ILE A 13 13.05 4.55 -14.19
N CYS A 14 13.86 3.76 -14.90
CA CYS A 14 15.22 4.13 -15.26
C CYS A 14 15.26 5.32 -16.25
N THR A 15 14.26 5.46 -17.11
CA THR A 15 14.11 6.65 -17.98
C THR A 15 13.90 7.92 -17.16
N LEU A 16 13.09 7.86 -16.10
CA LEU A 16 12.79 9.00 -15.24
C LEU A 16 13.90 9.28 -14.23
N HIS A 17 14.55 8.23 -13.72
CA HIS A 17 15.61 8.31 -12.74
C HIS A 17 16.67 7.23 -13.02
N PRO A 18 17.73 7.55 -13.78
CA PRO A 18 18.72 6.57 -14.25
C PRO A 18 19.46 5.82 -13.14
N ASN A 19 19.55 6.40 -11.95
CA ASN A 19 20.23 5.81 -10.80
C ASN A 19 19.26 5.10 -9.83
N ALA A 20 17.99 4.96 -10.21
CA ALA A 20 17.00 4.28 -9.39
C ALA A 20 17.37 2.80 -9.21
N LYS A 21 17.39 2.35 -7.96
CA LYS A 21 17.50 0.94 -7.62
C LYS A 21 16.13 0.39 -7.32
N LEU A 22 15.61 -0.41 -8.24
CA LEU A 22 14.35 -1.11 -8.04
C LEU A 22 14.52 -2.17 -6.95
N ILE A 23 13.51 -2.26 -6.09
CA ILE A 23 13.44 -3.25 -5.01
C ILE A 23 12.53 -4.40 -5.44
N SER A 24 12.77 -5.60 -4.90
CA SER A 24 11.96 -6.77 -5.23
C SER A 24 10.49 -6.60 -4.84
N ALA A 25 9.61 -7.37 -5.50
CA ALA A 25 8.19 -7.40 -5.17
C ALA A 25 7.95 -7.75 -3.69
N ASP A 26 8.74 -8.66 -3.13
CA ASP A 26 8.69 -9.03 -1.72
C ASP A 26 9.09 -7.87 -0.80
N THR A 27 10.10 -7.08 -1.19
CA THR A 27 10.50 -5.90 -0.42
C THR A 27 9.41 -4.83 -0.45
N VAL A 28 8.77 -4.63 -1.60
CA VAL A 28 7.62 -3.72 -1.72
C VAL A 28 6.48 -4.19 -0.82
N LYS A 29 6.12 -5.49 -0.89
CA LYS A 29 5.07 -6.07 -0.06
C LYS A 29 5.37 -5.88 1.43
N ARG A 30 6.58 -6.21 1.87
CA ARG A 30 7.01 -6.04 3.27
C ARG A 30 6.88 -4.59 3.72
N ARG A 31 7.39 -3.63 2.95
CA ARG A 31 7.27 -2.20 3.29
C ARG A 31 5.81 -1.75 3.42
N ILE A 32 4.92 -2.25 2.59
CA ILE A 32 3.49 -1.94 2.68
C ILE A 32 2.89 -2.52 3.96
N MET A 33 3.24 -3.76 4.32
CA MET A 33 2.80 -4.39 5.57
C MET A 33 3.34 -3.64 6.79
N ASP A 34 4.63 -3.29 6.80
CA ASP A 34 5.25 -2.51 7.87
C ASP A 34 4.55 -1.15 8.02
N LEU A 35 4.23 -0.47 6.91
CA LEU A 35 3.48 0.78 6.93
C LEU A 35 2.08 0.60 7.51
N TYR A 36 1.38 -0.47 7.17
CA TYR A 36 0.07 -0.78 7.74
C TYR A 36 0.18 -0.99 9.26
N GLU A 37 1.07 -1.87 9.71
CA GLU A 37 1.26 -2.20 11.13
C GLU A 37 1.68 -0.98 11.97
N ASN A 38 2.54 -0.13 11.42
CA ASN A 38 2.97 1.10 12.10
C ASN A 38 1.87 2.16 12.23
N ASN A 39 0.84 2.11 11.39
CA ASN A 39 -0.23 3.12 11.37
C ASN A 39 -1.55 2.61 11.95
N ILE A 40 -1.79 1.29 12.03
CA ILE A 40 -3.04 0.75 12.57
C ILE A 40 -3.30 1.21 14.01
N ASN A 41 -2.26 1.25 14.84
CA ASN A 41 -2.36 1.72 16.21
C ASN A 41 -2.78 3.20 16.27
N LYS A 42 -2.30 4.03 15.34
CA LYS A 42 -2.68 5.46 15.29
C LYS A 42 -4.15 5.64 14.94
N VAL A 43 -4.64 4.82 14.00
CA VAL A 43 -6.06 4.81 13.62
C VAL A 43 -6.91 4.36 14.81
N GLN A 44 -6.53 3.29 15.49
CA GLN A 44 -7.22 2.81 16.70
C GLN A 44 -7.26 3.87 17.81
N GLU A 45 -6.15 4.53 18.11
CA GLU A 45 -6.10 5.62 19.08
C GLU A 45 -6.98 6.81 18.68
N SER A 46 -7.06 7.11 17.38
CA SER A 46 -7.97 8.15 16.88
C SER A 46 -9.44 7.79 17.11
N PHE A 47 -9.81 6.52 16.92
CA PHE A 47 -11.18 6.05 17.16
C PHE A 47 -11.57 6.04 18.65
N LYS A 48 -10.64 5.73 19.56
CA LYS A 48 -10.91 5.74 21.02
C LYS A 48 -11.35 7.11 21.53
N ASN A 49 -10.81 8.18 20.95
CA ASN A 49 -10.99 9.55 21.45
C ASN A 49 -11.98 10.37 20.62
N ILE A 50 -12.66 9.79 19.62
CA ILE A 50 -13.64 10.52 18.82
C ILE A 50 -14.86 10.88 19.68
N THR A 51 -15.12 12.18 19.74
CA THR A 51 -16.36 12.75 20.28
C THR A 51 -17.23 13.21 19.11
N GLY A 52 -18.34 12.50 18.86
CA GLY A 52 -19.24 12.80 17.75
C GLY A 52 -19.88 11.56 17.13
N LYS A 53 -20.63 11.76 16.04
CA LYS A 53 -21.22 10.66 15.27
C LYS A 53 -20.20 10.17 14.24
N ILE A 54 -20.07 8.85 14.13
CA ILE A 54 -19.25 8.19 13.12
C ILE A 54 -20.19 7.49 12.13
N SER A 55 -19.94 7.65 10.83
CA SER A 55 -20.61 6.90 9.78
C SER A 55 -19.58 6.12 8.98
N PHE A 56 -19.84 4.83 8.76
CA PHE A 56 -19.02 3.98 7.89
C PHE A 56 -19.80 3.67 6.62
N THR A 57 -19.11 3.71 5.48
CA THR A 57 -19.61 3.17 4.21
C THR A 57 -18.77 1.96 3.89
N ILE A 58 -19.42 0.83 3.59
CA ILE A 58 -18.76 -0.41 3.25
C ILE A 58 -19.21 -0.78 1.85
N ASP A 59 -18.26 -0.99 0.95
CA ASP A 59 -18.51 -1.46 -0.39
C ASP A 59 -18.15 -2.95 -0.46
N ILE A 60 -19.10 -3.78 -0.89
CA ILE A 60 -18.97 -5.24 -0.92
C ILE A 60 -19.47 -5.73 -2.27
N TRP A 61 -18.59 -6.40 -3.01
CA TRP A 61 -18.93 -7.09 -4.26
C TRP A 61 -18.28 -8.47 -4.30
N THR A 62 -18.83 -9.35 -5.12
CA THR A 62 -18.24 -10.65 -5.45
C THR A 62 -17.64 -10.60 -6.85
N SER A 63 -16.49 -11.24 -7.05
CA SER A 63 -15.94 -11.46 -8.39
C SER A 63 -16.45 -12.79 -8.96
N PRO A 64 -16.74 -12.88 -10.26
CA PRO A 64 -16.95 -14.17 -10.91
C PRO A 64 -15.70 -15.05 -10.76
N SER A 65 -15.91 -16.36 -10.59
CA SER A 65 -14.86 -17.37 -10.60
C SER A 65 -14.29 -17.59 -11.99
#